data_AF-A0A2K6QCE1-F1
#
_entry.id   AF-A0A2K6QCE1-F1
#
_cell.length_a   1.000
_cell.length_b   1.000
_cell.length_c   1.000
_cell.angle_alpha   90.00
_cell.angle_beta   90.00
_cell.angle_gamma   90.00
#
_symmetry.space_group_name_H-M   'P 1'
#
loop_
_entity.id
_entity.type
_entity.pdbx_description
1 polymer ?
#
loop_
_entity_poly.entity_id
_entity_poly.type
_entity_poly.pdbx_seq_one_letter_code
_entity_poly.pdbx_strand_id
1 'polypeptide(L)'
;MDFIFHEKQEENMDDSGFFSIQVICNALKFWGLEVIHFNNPEYQKLGIDPINERSFICNYKQHWFTIRKFGKHWFNLNSLLSYFATLSYVIIL
;
A
#
# COMPACT_ATOMS: atom_id res chain seq x y z
N MET A 1 -8.66 37.29 -24.04
CA MET A 1 -8.40 35.84 -24.03
C MET A 1 -7.81 35.52 -22.68
N ASP A 2 -8.68 35.15 -21.74
CA ASP A 2 -8.27 34.77 -20.40
C ASP A 2 -7.55 33.42 -20.52
N PHE A 3 -6.27 33.42 -20.18
CA PHE A 3 -5.51 32.19 -19.98
C PHE A 3 -6.06 31.53 -18.71
N ILE A 4 -7.10 30.71 -18.87
CA ILE A 4 -7.49 29.75 -17.85
C ILE A 4 -6.30 28.80 -17.71
N PHE A 5 -5.50 28.99 -16.66
CA PHE A 5 -4.66 27.92 -16.16
C PHE A 5 -5.60 26.81 -15.72
N HIS A 6 -5.71 25.77 -16.55
CA HIS A 6 -6.19 24.49 -16.06
C HIS A 6 -5.13 24.03 -15.05
N GLU A 7 -5.39 24.26 -13.76
CA GLU A 7 -4.73 23.56 -12.68
C GLU A 7 -4.93 22.08 -12.98
N LYS A 8 -3.88 21.45 -13.53
CA LYS A 8 -3.83 20.00 -13.66
C LYS A 8 -3.85 19.51 -12.22
N GLN A 9 -5.01 19.01 -11.75
CA GLN A 9 -5.11 18.36 -10.44
C GLN A 9 -3.88 17.47 -10.28
N GLU A 10 -3.12 17.70 -9.21
CA GLU A 10 -1.91 16.95 -8.94
C GLU A 10 -2.28 15.47 -8.91
N GLU A 11 -1.88 14.73 -9.96
CA GLU A 11 -2.28 13.32 -10.15
C GLU A 11 -1.87 12.42 -8.97
N ASN A 12 -0.98 12.94 -8.12
CA ASN A 12 -0.37 12.27 -6.99
C ASN A 12 -0.94 12.64 -5.62
N MET A 13 -1.74 13.70 -5.52
CA MET A 13 -2.38 14.14 -4.27
C MET A 13 -3.67 14.90 -4.59
N ASP A 14 -4.79 14.49 -4.01
CA ASP A 14 -6.05 15.24 -4.13
C ASP A 14 -6.29 16.23 -2.96
N ASP A 15 -7.33 17.05 -3.08
CA ASP A 15 -7.70 18.06 -2.09
C ASP A 15 -8.16 17.46 -0.74
N SER A 16 -8.39 16.14 -0.67
CA SER A 16 -8.70 15.43 0.58
C SER A 16 -7.45 14.98 1.34
N GLY A 17 -6.27 15.11 0.70
CA GLY A 17 -5.00 14.60 1.21
C GLY A 17 -4.76 13.12 0.88
N PHE A 18 -5.51 12.54 -0.05
CA PHE A 18 -5.27 11.17 -0.52
C PHE A 18 -4.10 11.15 -1.50
N PHE A 19 -3.12 10.28 -1.24
CA PHE A 19 -1.93 10.13 -2.07
C PHE A 19 -2.05 8.96 -3.05
N SER A 20 -1.46 9.11 -4.23
CA SER A 20 -1.31 8.00 -5.18
C SER A 20 -0.29 6.97 -4.71
N ILE A 21 -0.34 5.76 -5.28
CA ILE A 21 0.65 4.71 -5.02
C ILE A 21 2.08 5.14 -5.42
N GLN A 22 2.23 6.06 -6.37
CA GLN A 22 3.54 6.52 -6.84
C GLN A 22 4.29 7.29 -5.74
N VAL A 23 3.57 8.06 -4.92
CA VAL A 23 4.12 8.76 -3.75
C VAL A 23 4.67 7.75 -2.75
N ILE A 24 3.89 6.72 -2.44
CA ILE A 24 4.29 5.64 -1.52
C ILE A 24 5.52 4.89 -2.05
N CYS A 25 5.52 4.51 -3.33
CA CYS A 25 6.67 3.86 -3.96
C CYS A 25 7.94 4.72 -3.89
N ASN A 26 7.83 6.03 -4.15
CA ASN A 26 8.98 6.92 -4.09
C ASN A 26 9.51 7.12 -2.67
N ALA A 27 8.63 7.19 -1.66
CA ALA A 27 9.03 7.26 -0.27
C ALA A 27 9.79 5.99 0.17
N LEU A 28 9.35 4.82 -0.29
CA LEU A 28 9.99 3.53 0.04
C LEU A 28 11.37 3.36 -0.60
N LYS A 29 11.60 3.93 -1.78
CA LYS A 29 12.93 3.93 -2.44
C LYS A 29 14.01 4.58 -1.57
N PHE A 30 13.68 5.59 -0.77
CA PHE A 30 14.63 6.23 0.15
C PHE A 30 15.22 5.22 1.16
N TRP A 31 14.45 4.18 1.49
CA TRP A 31 14.84 3.10 2.39
C TRP A 31 15.33 1.86 1.65
N GLY A 32 15.53 1.94 0.32
CA GLY A 32 15.92 0.80 -0.51
C GLY A 32 14.85 -0.28 -0.62
N LEU A 33 13.57 0.09 -0.42
CA LEU A 33 12.44 -0.83 -0.52
C LEU A 33 11.75 -0.70 -1.87
N GLU A 34 11.32 -1.83 -2.42
CA GLU A 34 10.56 -1.93 -3.66
C GLU A 34 9.13 -2.40 -3.37
N VAL A 35 8.17 -1.89 -4.14
CA VAL A 35 6.77 -2.32 -4.11
C VAL A 35 6.48 -3.11 -5.37
N ILE A 36 6.05 -4.35 -5.20
CA ILE A 36 5.64 -5.23 -6.30
C ILE A 36 4.12 -5.42 -6.18
N HIS A 37 3.42 -5.25 -7.29
CA HIS A 37 1.98 -5.52 -7.33
C HIS A 37 1.74 -7.02 -7.10
N PHE A 38 0.80 -7.37 -6.21
CA PHE A 38 0.58 -8.77 -5.84
C PHE A 38 0.24 -9.64 -7.06
N ASN A 39 -0.56 -9.13 -8.00
CA ASN A 39 -0.91 -9.83 -9.24
C ASN A 39 0.16 -9.75 -10.35
N ASN A 40 1.38 -9.31 -10.05
CA ASN A 40 2.47 -9.30 -11.04
C ASN A 40 2.75 -10.74 -11.51
N PRO A 41 2.71 -11.04 -12.82
CA PRO A 41 2.90 -12.40 -13.32
C PRO A 41 4.26 -13.02 -12.94
N GLU A 42 5.33 -12.23 -12.92
CA GLU A 42 6.66 -12.73 -12.52
C GLU A 42 6.68 -13.08 -11.03
N TYR A 43 6.06 -12.25 -10.18
CA TYR A 43 5.91 -12.57 -8.77
C TYR A 43 5.08 -13.84 -8.55
N GLN A 44 3.95 -13.99 -9.25
CA GLN A 44 3.09 -15.17 -9.16
C GLN A 44 3.80 -16.45 -9.61
N LYS A 45 4.66 -16.38 -10.64
CA LYS A 45 5.48 -17.52 -11.09
C LYS A 45 6.48 -18.02 -10.05
N LEU A 46 6.88 -17.18 -9.09
CA LEU A 46 7.77 -17.61 -8.01
C LEU A 46 7.09 -18.58 -7.04
N GLY A 47 5.75 -18.67 -7.05
CA GLY A 47 5.00 -19.58 -6.18
C GLY A 47 5.20 -19.32 -4.70
N ILE A 48 5.53 -18.09 -4.32
CA ILE A 48 5.74 -17.70 -2.92
C ILE A 48 4.40 -17.76 -2.19
N ASP A 49 4.32 -18.58 -1.14
CA ASP A 49 3.18 -18.55 -0.23
C ASP A 49 3.16 -17.19 0.50
N PRO A 50 2.11 -16.38 0.34
CA PRO A 50 2.05 -15.03 0.90
C PRO A 50 2.18 -14.97 2.42
N ILE A 51 1.94 -16.06 3.15
CA ILE A 51 2.18 -16.11 4.61
C ILE A 51 3.66 -15.88 4.97
N ASN A 52 4.56 -16.12 4.02
CA ASN A 52 6.00 -15.98 4.15
C ASN A 52 6.51 -14.58 3.82
N GLU A 53 5.65 -13.72 3.29
CA GLU A 53 6.00 -12.31 3.08
C GLU A 53 6.20 -11.57 4.39
N ARG A 54 6.84 -10.39 4.30
CA ARG A 54 7.11 -9.54 5.47
C ARG A 54 6.02 -8.51 5.72
N SER A 55 5.45 -7.97 4.65
CA SER A 55 4.44 -6.90 4.72
C SER A 55 3.68 -6.75 3.42
N PHE A 56 2.46 -6.23 3.53
CA PHE A 56 1.61 -5.80 2.42
C PHE A 56 1.19 -4.35 2.63
N ILE A 57 1.06 -3.62 1.53
CA ILE A 57 0.38 -2.32 1.50
C ILE A 57 -0.93 -2.55 0.75
N CYS A 58 -2.04 -2.26 1.42
CA CYS A 58 -3.37 -2.47 0.90
C CYS A 58 -4.03 -1.13 0.59
N ASN A 59 -4.77 -1.08 -0.51
CA ASN A 59 -5.73 -0.01 -0.78
C ASN A 59 -7.13 -0.60 -0.82
N TYR A 60 -7.99 -0.17 0.09
CA TYR A 60 -9.40 -0.53 0.04
C TYR A 60 -10.25 0.72 0.11
N LYS A 61 -11.09 0.95 -0.91
CA LYS A 61 -11.98 2.13 -0.99
C LYS A 61 -11.26 3.46 -0.73
N GLN A 62 -10.12 3.69 -1.40
CA GLN A 62 -9.31 4.91 -1.25
C GLN A 62 -8.78 5.10 0.17
N HIS A 63 -8.49 3.99 0.87
CA HIS A 63 -7.84 3.99 2.16
C HIS A 63 -6.61 3.09 2.15
N TRP A 64 -5.45 3.67 2.44
CA TRP A 64 -4.19 2.96 2.53
C TRP A 64 -3.99 2.42 3.95
N PHE A 65 -3.61 1.15 4.05
CA PHE A 65 -3.19 0.55 5.31
C PHE A 65 -2.13 -0.53 5.08
N THR A 66 -1.44 -0.91 6.15
CA THR A 66 -0.37 -1.91 6.07
C THR A 66 -0.75 -3.15 6.87
N ILE A 67 -0.43 -4.32 6.33
CA ILE A 67 -0.43 -5.58 7.06
C ILE A 67 1.03 -5.99 7.22
N ARG A 68 1.52 -6.22 8.45
CA ARG A 68 2.94 -6.51 8.69
C ARG A 68 3.15 -7.68 9.63
N LYS A 69 4.14 -8.52 9.31
CA LYS A 69 4.57 -9.64 10.13
C LYS A 69 5.62 -9.18 11.15
N PHE A 70 5.40 -9.50 12.42
CA PHE A 70 6.38 -9.38 13.49
C PHE A 70 6.57 -10.76 14.14
N GLY A 71 7.75 -11.34 13.90
CA GLY A 71 8.02 -12.73 14.28
C GLY A 71 7.09 -13.69 13.53
N LYS A 72 6.24 -14.41 14.28
CA LYS A 72 5.28 -15.37 13.72
C LYS A 72 3.87 -14.79 13.53
N HIS A 73 3.63 -13.56 13.94
CA HIS A 73 2.30 -12.97 13.99
C HIS A 73 2.13 -11.88 12.95
N TRP A 74 0.96 -11.84 12.34
CA TRP A 74 0.56 -10.79 11.42
C TRP A 74 -0.32 -9.76 12.13
N PHE A 75 -0.10 -8.50 11.82
CA PHE A 75 -0.82 -7.38 12.40
C PHE A 75 -1.43 -6.53 11.29
N ASN A 76 -2.71 -6.23 11.44
CA ASN A 76 -3.38 -5.20 10.67
C ASN A 76 -3.10 -3.84 11.31
N LEU A 77 -2.38 -2.97 10.58
CA LEU A 77 -2.01 -1.62 10.99
C LEU A 77 -2.91 -0.57 10.33
N ASN A 78 -4.18 -0.91 10.08
CA ASN A 78 -5.18 0.05 9.63
C ASN A 78 -5.38 1.16 10.67
N SER A 79 -5.08 2.39 10.27
CA SER A 79 -5.17 3.59 11.11
C SER A 79 -6.59 3.93 11.59
N LEU A 80 -7.61 3.34 10.98
CA LEU A 80 -9.01 3.49 11.41
C LEU A 80 -9.37 2.55 12.58
N LEU A 81 -8.50 1.60 12.93
CA LEU A 81 -8.68 0.73 14.09
C LEU A 81 -8.10 1.41 15.34
N SER A 82 -8.81 1.29 16.47
CA SER A 82 -8.35 1.82 17.76
C SER A 82 -7.24 0.98 18.42
N TYR A 83 -6.99 -0.22 17.90
CA TYR A 83 -5.93 -1.13 18.34
C TYR A 83 -5.43 -1.97 17.17
N PHE A 84 -4.20 -2.48 17.26
CA PHE A 84 -3.67 -3.43 16.28
C PHE A 84 -4.44 -4.74 16.35
N ALA A 85 -5.05 -5.14 15.24
CA ALA A 85 -5.73 -6.43 15.16
C ALA A 85 -4.74 -7.51 14.71
N THR A 86 -4.54 -8.52 15.55
CA THR A 86 -3.80 -9.74 15.16
C THR A 86 -4.61 -10.49 14.12
N LEU A 87 -3.98 -10.83 13.01
CA LEU A 87 -4.56 -11.66 11.97
C LEU A 87 -4.07 -13.10 12.17
N SER A 88 -5.01 -14.00 12.49
CA SER A 88 -4.76 -15.44 12.54
C SER A 88 -4.65 -16.07 11.14
N TYR A 89 -5.16 -15.39 10.12
CA TYR A 89 -5.05 -15.75 8.70
C TYR A 89 -4.75 -14.49 7.89
N VAL A 90 -3.81 -14.57 6.93
CA VAL A 90 -3.49 -13.45 6.04
C VAL A 90 -4.56 -13.39 4.95
N ILE A 91 -5.46 -12.42 5.04
CA ILE A 91 -6.37 -12.08 3.95
C ILE A 91 -5.61 -11.09 3.06
N ILE A 92 -5.22 -11.54 1.88
CA ILE A 92 -4.71 -10.68 0.82
C ILE A 92 -5.93 -10.18 0.06
N LEU A 93 -6.14 -8.87 0.05
CA LEU A 93 -7.13 -8.22 -0.81
C LEU A 93 -6.48 -7.83 -2.12
#